data_AF-A0A8C8DR54-F1
#
_entry.id   AF-A0A8C8DR54-F1
#
_cell.length_a   1.000
_cell.length_b   1.000
_cell.length_c   1.000
_cell.angle_alpha   90.00
_cell.angle_beta   90.00
_cell.angle_gamma   90.00
#
_symmetry.space_group_name_H-M   'P 1'
#
loop_
_entity.id
_entity.type
_entity.pdbx_description
1 polymer ?
#
loop_
_entity_poly.entity_id
_entity_poly.type
_entity_poly.pdbx_seq_one_letter_code
_entity_poly.pdbx_strand_id
1 'polypeptide(L)'
;MEVGDLLSECAKCAAVRRAPISQAHRLHFCSCRDSLSAELASLLQEAVDMKWPFVPEKWQFNPAIGASDKTNLSDLIRDHLPKLLALLKASIMVDEAPTALAVILLVDRFLYWTDQSSQLLKIARLLHKAHPETPIAPQLVIRQSRVYLNSGKLQRAEFILSSLIQNCGTTGCWTYRSESDRALVQAVSVQVRGTLLQKLGLWREAAELICASLVGYYALPQPDRKVTLILLLLIYTESLWSDIYATTLHTKPSKLKMKIFPLKFLYFLLSKNVFTFNHR
;
A
#
# COMPACT_ATOMS: atom_id res chain seq x y z
N MET A 1 -3.54 27.54 -3.13
CA MET A 1 -2.20 26.93 -2.94
C MET A 1 -2.30 25.49 -3.39
N GLU A 2 -1.40 25.06 -4.27
CA GLU A 2 -1.45 23.71 -4.82
C GLU A 2 -0.94 22.68 -3.80
N VAL A 3 -1.35 21.41 -3.96
CA VAL A 3 -0.94 20.31 -3.07
C VAL A 3 0.58 20.14 -3.02
N GLY A 4 1.26 20.34 -4.16
CA GLY A 4 2.72 20.27 -4.24
C GLY A 4 3.42 21.35 -3.42
N ASP A 5 2.87 22.58 -3.39
CA ASP A 5 3.42 23.67 -2.59
C ASP A 5 3.33 23.35 -1.09
N LEU A 6 2.16 22.86 -0.65
CA LEU A 6 1.94 22.43 0.73
C LEU A 6 2.90 21.33 1.17
N LEU A 7 3.11 20.32 0.32
CA LEU A 7 4.06 19.22 0.61
C LEU A 7 5.51 19.72 0.63
N SER A 8 5.87 20.65 -0.26
CA SER A 8 7.18 21.29 -0.27
C SER A 8 7.43 22.08 1.03
N GLU A 9 6.43 22.82 1.51
CA GLU A 9 6.49 23.50 2.81
C GLU A 9 6.63 22.52 3.98
N CYS A 10 5.84 21.44 3.98
CA CYS A 10 5.96 20.39 4.99
C CYS A 10 7.37 19.77 4.99
N ALA A 11 7.95 19.50 3.82
CA ALA A 11 9.29 18.98 3.69
C ALA A 11 10.36 19.96 4.18
N LYS A 12 10.19 21.27 3.95
CA LYS A 12 11.06 22.32 4.52
C LYS A 12 10.95 22.32 6.04
N CYS A 13 9.74 22.31 6.59
CA CYS A 13 9.52 22.26 8.04
C CYS A 13 10.16 21.01 8.67
N ALA A 14 9.97 19.84 8.06
CA ALA A 14 10.54 18.58 8.56
C ALA A 14 12.08 18.51 8.43
N ALA A 15 12.67 19.32 7.55
CA ALA A 15 14.13 19.41 7.41
C ALA A 15 14.76 20.36 8.45
N VAL A 16 14.01 21.37 8.93
CA VAL A 16 14.48 22.29 9.96
C VAL A 16 14.48 21.56 11.31
N ARG A 17 15.68 21.21 11.78
CA ARG A 17 15.85 20.53 13.05
C ARG A 17 15.60 21.50 14.21
N ARG A 18 14.62 21.18 15.05
CA ARG A 18 14.48 21.70 16.43
C ARG A 18 14.37 23.23 16.55
N ALA A 19 13.44 23.84 15.83
CA ALA A 19 12.97 25.17 16.23
C ALA A 19 12.25 25.08 17.59
N PRO A 20 12.33 26.10 18.47
CA PRO A 20 11.55 26.11 19.70
C PRO A 20 10.06 25.98 19.38
N ILE A 21 9.38 25.01 20.00
CA ILE A 21 7.94 24.82 19.83
C ILE A 21 7.24 25.99 20.52
N SER A 22 6.64 26.88 19.73
CA SER A 22 5.87 28.01 20.26
C SER A 22 4.51 27.56 20.77
N GLN A 23 3.96 28.28 21.76
CA GLN A 23 2.59 28.05 22.22
C GLN A 23 1.56 28.24 21.10
N ALA A 24 1.83 29.19 20.19
CA ALA A 24 1.01 29.40 19.00
C ALA A 24 0.96 28.15 18.09
N HIS A 25 2.10 27.47 17.89
CA HIS A 25 2.13 26.23 17.10
C HIS A 25 1.32 25.11 17.78
N ARG A 26 1.40 24.99 19.12
CA ARG A 26 0.60 24.00 19.87
C ARG A 26 -0.90 24.25 19.74
N LEU A 27 -1.33 25.50 19.91
CA LEU A 27 -2.74 25.87 19.73
C LEU A 27 -3.23 25.63 18.31
N HIS A 28 -2.40 25.95 17.32
CA HIS A 28 -2.71 25.69 15.91
C HIS A 28 -2.84 24.18 15.62
N PHE A 29 -1.93 23.36 16.16
CA PHE A 29 -2.04 21.90 16.06
C PHE A 29 -3.35 21.36 16.65
N CYS A 30 -3.69 21.77 17.88
CA CYS A 30 -4.96 21.37 18.50
C CYS A 30 -6.16 21.81 17.65
N SER A 31 -6.17 23.06 17.20
CA SER A 31 -7.24 23.59 16.34
C SER A 31 -7.38 22.81 15.03
N CYS A 32 -6.28 22.47 14.35
CA CYS A 32 -6.32 21.64 13.15
C CYS A 32 -6.89 20.25 13.47
N ARG A 33 -6.46 19.62 14.56
CA ARG A 33 -6.92 18.28 14.96
C ARG A 33 -8.41 18.27 15.30
N ASP A 34 -8.85 19.25 16.07
CA ASP A 34 -10.24 19.34 16.55
C ASP A 34 -11.21 19.77 15.43
N SER A 35 -10.69 20.32 14.33
CA SER A 35 -11.48 20.69 13.14
C SER A 35 -11.82 19.51 12.20
N LEU A 36 -11.28 18.32 12.47
CA LEU A 36 -11.57 17.11 11.71
C LEU A 36 -12.99 16.63 12.00
N SER A 37 -13.63 16.01 10.99
CA SER A 37 -14.88 15.28 11.22
C SER A 37 -14.64 14.10 12.15
N ALA A 38 -15.67 13.66 12.88
CA ALA A 38 -15.56 12.50 13.76
C ALA A 38 -15.06 11.24 13.03
N GLU A 39 -15.47 11.05 11.78
CA GLU A 39 -15.01 9.94 10.93
C GLU A 39 -13.51 10.02 10.64
N LEU A 40 -12.98 11.20 10.27
CA LEU A 40 -11.55 11.38 10.02
C LEU A 40 -10.71 11.33 11.28
N ALA A 41 -11.21 11.88 12.39
CA ALA A 41 -10.54 11.80 13.68
C ALA A 41 -10.40 10.34 14.13
N SER A 42 -11.46 9.55 13.99
CA SER A 42 -11.43 8.10 14.26
C SER A 42 -10.40 7.40 13.36
N LEU A 43 -10.46 7.63 12.04
CA LEU A 43 -9.54 6.99 11.09
C LEU A 43 -8.06 7.36 11.34
N LEU A 44 -7.80 8.62 11.72
CA LEU A 44 -6.48 9.09 12.10
C LEU A 44 -5.98 8.37 13.37
N GLN A 45 -6.83 8.24 14.39
CA GLN A 45 -6.49 7.52 15.60
C GLN A 45 -6.20 6.04 15.32
N GLU A 46 -7.01 5.39 14.48
CA GLU A 46 -6.77 4.01 14.06
C GLU A 46 -5.43 3.83 13.33
N ALA A 47 -5.03 4.82 12.53
CA ALA A 47 -3.74 4.83 11.85
C ALA A 47 -2.57 5.02 12.84
N VAL A 48 -2.71 5.90 13.84
CA VAL A 48 -1.74 6.06 14.94
C VAL A 48 -1.60 4.77 15.73
N ASP A 49 -2.72 4.09 16.00
CA ASP A 49 -2.76 2.83 16.76
C ASP A 49 -2.30 1.62 15.93
N MET A 50 -1.79 1.81 14.71
CA MET A 50 -1.34 0.74 13.82
C MET A 50 -2.41 -0.34 13.61
N LYS A 51 -3.68 0.05 13.51
CA LYS A 51 -4.81 -0.90 13.47
C LYS A 51 -4.77 -1.81 12.24
N TRP A 52 -4.19 -1.33 11.14
CA TRP A 52 -4.08 -2.05 9.87
C TRP A 52 -2.79 -1.63 9.13
N PRO A 53 -2.16 -2.52 8.35
CA PRO A 53 -0.96 -2.19 7.57
C PRO A 53 -1.25 -1.38 6.29
N PHE A 54 -2.50 -1.43 5.80
CA PHE A 54 -3.00 -0.68 4.65
C PHE A 54 -4.35 -0.07 4.98
N VAL A 55 -4.60 1.16 4.54
CA VAL A 55 -5.86 1.86 4.82
C VAL A 55 -7.01 1.08 4.15
N PRO A 56 -7.95 0.48 4.93
CA PRO A 56 -8.97 -0.36 4.36
C PRO A 56 -10.05 0.49 3.66
N GLU A 57 -10.60 0.01 2.56
CA GLU A 57 -11.87 0.55 2.05
C GLU A 57 -13.03 -0.11 2.82
N LYS A 58 -14.14 0.62 3.04
CA LYS A 58 -15.33 0.11 3.75
C LYS A 58 -15.88 -1.19 3.15
N TRP A 59 -15.79 -1.33 1.82
CA TRP A 59 -16.24 -2.51 1.08
C TRP A 59 -15.20 -3.62 0.96
N GLN A 60 -13.93 -3.39 1.36
CA GLN A 60 -12.80 -4.28 1.03
C GLN A 60 -12.97 -5.69 1.59
N PHE A 61 -13.60 -5.81 2.76
CA PHE A 61 -13.79 -7.08 3.46
C PHE A 61 -15.26 -7.43 3.74
N ASN A 62 -16.21 -6.52 3.45
CA ASN A 62 -17.64 -6.76 3.72
C ASN A 62 -18.28 -7.65 2.63
N PRO A 63 -18.83 -8.83 2.97
CA PRO A 63 -19.52 -9.68 2.00
C PRO A 63 -20.87 -9.13 1.53
N ALA A 64 -21.54 -8.31 2.35
CA ALA A 64 -22.87 -7.76 2.09
C ALA A 64 -22.77 -6.24 1.86
N ILE A 65 -22.36 -5.86 0.65
CA ILE A 65 -22.18 -4.45 0.25
C ILE A 65 -23.53 -3.73 0.26
N GLY A 66 -23.75 -2.83 1.22
CA GLY A 66 -24.92 -1.93 1.25
C GLY A 66 -24.72 -0.67 0.41
N ALA A 67 -25.80 0.10 0.20
CA ALA A 67 -25.70 1.41 -0.49
C ALA A 67 -24.82 2.42 0.27
N SER A 68 -24.70 2.29 1.59
CA SER A 68 -23.83 3.10 2.47
C SER A 68 -22.34 2.80 2.32
N ASP A 69 -21.97 1.62 1.85
CA ASP A 69 -20.57 1.15 1.72
C ASP A 69 -19.89 1.64 0.43
N LYS A 70 -20.62 2.39 -0.41
CA LYS A 70 -20.13 2.95 -1.69
C LYS A 70 -19.37 4.25 -1.54
N THR A 71 -19.36 4.87 -0.37
CA THR A 71 -18.53 6.05 -0.12
C THR A 71 -17.07 5.60 -0.05
N ASN A 72 -16.29 5.86 -1.10
CA ASN A 72 -14.89 5.46 -1.14
C ASN A 72 -14.11 6.29 -0.14
N LEU A 73 -13.18 5.67 0.57
CA LEU A 73 -12.30 6.41 1.46
C LEU A 73 -11.48 7.45 0.69
N SER A 74 -11.18 7.17 -0.58
CA SER A 74 -10.52 8.13 -1.47
C SER A 74 -11.33 9.41 -1.68
N ASP A 75 -12.67 9.35 -1.66
CA ASP A 75 -13.52 10.54 -1.80
C ASP A 75 -13.47 11.36 -0.50
N LEU A 76 -13.60 10.70 0.66
CA LEU A 76 -13.46 11.36 1.96
C LEU A 76 -12.11 12.06 2.12
N ILE A 77 -11.01 11.39 1.74
CA ILE A 77 -9.64 11.94 1.81
C ILE A 77 -9.48 13.10 0.82
N ARG A 78 -10.01 12.99 -0.41
CA ARG A 78 -9.96 14.08 -1.40
C ARG A 78 -10.64 15.33 -0.88
N ASP A 79 -11.85 15.19 -0.33
CA ASP A 79 -12.67 16.31 0.11
C ASP A 79 -12.09 17.02 1.35
N HIS A 80 -11.25 16.33 2.12
CA HIS A 80 -10.60 16.86 3.32
C HIS A 80 -9.08 17.04 3.18
N LEU A 81 -8.53 16.87 1.98
CA LEU A 81 -7.09 16.93 1.75
C LEU A 81 -6.43 18.22 2.26
N PRO A 82 -6.99 19.43 2.04
CA PRO A 82 -6.38 20.65 2.57
C PRO A 82 -6.28 20.66 4.10
N LYS A 83 -7.30 20.15 4.80
CA LYS A 83 -7.31 20.05 6.27
C LYS A 83 -6.27 19.03 6.75
N LEU A 84 -6.16 17.88 6.07
CA LEU A 84 -5.16 16.86 6.38
C LEU A 84 -3.73 17.40 6.19
N LEU A 85 -3.46 18.13 5.10
CA LEU A 85 -2.15 18.73 4.87
C LEU A 85 -1.83 19.86 5.86
N ALA A 86 -2.83 20.64 6.28
CA ALA A 86 -2.67 21.62 7.35
C ALA A 86 -2.32 20.94 8.68
N LEU A 87 -3.00 19.83 9.01
CA LEU A 87 -2.68 19.04 10.20
C LEU A 87 -1.29 18.40 10.10
N LEU A 88 -0.88 17.88 8.94
CA LEU A 88 0.47 17.36 8.71
C LEU A 88 1.53 18.42 9.03
N LYS A 89 1.38 19.63 8.47
CA LYS A 89 2.29 20.75 8.73
C LYS A 89 2.31 21.10 10.22
N ALA A 90 1.14 21.24 10.84
CA ALA A 90 1.04 21.57 12.25
C ALA A 90 1.68 20.51 13.15
N SER A 91 1.50 19.23 12.83
CA SER A 91 2.11 18.09 13.54
C SER A 91 3.64 18.14 13.46
N ILE A 92 4.19 18.37 12.26
CA ILE A 92 5.63 18.55 12.05
C ILE A 92 6.16 19.73 12.89
N MET A 93 5.44 20.85 12.93
CA MET A 93 5.87 22.07 13.63
C MET A 93 5.88 21.94 15.16
N VAL A 94 5.14 20.98 15.72
CA VAL A 94 5.12 20.69 17.16
C VAL A 94 5.81 19.35 17.51
N ASP A 95 6.56 18.79 16.55
CA ASP A 95 7.32 17.55 16.68
C ASP A 95 6.45 16.31 17.04
N GLU A 96 5.20 16.30 16.59
CA GLU A 96 4.26 15.20 16.76
C GLU A 96 4.39 14.24 15.56
N ALA A 97 5.38 13.35 15.63
CA ALA A 97 5.68 12.40 14.57
C ALA A 97 4.60 11.32 14.34
N PRO A 98 3.96 10.74 15.38
CA PRO A 98 2.91 9.72 15.19
C PRO A 98 1.74 10.21 14.33
N THR A 99 1.18 11.38 14.64
CA THR A 99 0.09 12.01 13.90
C THR A 99 0.55 12.40 12.50
N ALA A 100 1.76 12.96 12.35
CA ALA A 100 2.29 13.31 11.03
C ALA A 100 2.40 12.07 10.12
N LEU A 101 2.95 10.96 10.62
CA LEU A 101 3.06 9.71 9.87
C LEU A 101 1.70 9.04 9.62
N ALA A 102 0.75 9.15 10.56
CA ALA A 102 -0.62 8.69 10.36
C ALA A 102 -1.33 9.48 9.25
N VAL A 103 -1.21 10.81 9.23
CA VAL A 103 -1.73 11.62 8.12
C VAL A 103 -1.11 11.19 6.80
N ILE A 104 0.22 11.01 6.75
CA ILE A 104 0.93 10.54 5.55
C ILE A 104 0.36 9.19 5.07
N LEU A 105 0.11 8.25 5.97
CA LEU A 105 -0.50 6.96 5.66
C LEU A 105 -1.89 7.12 5.03
N LEU A 106 -2.74 8.00 5.58
CA LEU A 106 -4.08 8.25 5.07
C LEU A 106 -4.08 8.86 3.67
N VAL A 107 -3.22 9.85 3.41
CA VAL A 107 -3.18 10.55 2.12
C VAL A 107 -2.37 9.82 1.05
N ASP A 108 -1.55 8.82 1.42
CA ASP A 108 -0.65 8.10 0.50
C ASP A 108 -1.35 7.56 -0.75
N ARG A 109 -2.48 6.87 -0.57
CA ARG A 109 -3.18 6.27 -1.71
C ARG A 109 -3.67 7.33 -2.68
N PHE A 110 -4.24 8.43 -2.18
CA PHE A 110 -4.70 9.54 -3.00
C PHE A 110 -3.53 10.23 -3.71
N LEU A 111 -2.47 10.57 -2.97
CA LEU A 111 -1.30 11.27 -3.50
C LEU A 111 -0.44 10.43 -4.45
N TYR A 112 -0.62 9.11 -4.46
CA TYR A 112 -0.06 8.27 -5.50
C TYR A 112 -0.72 8.45 -6.85
N TRP A 113 -2.04 8.59 -6.89
CA TRP A 113 -2.77 8.81 -8.13
C TRP A 113 -2.53 10.20 -8.73
N THR A 114 -2.12 11.17 -7.91
CA THR A 114 -1.80 12.54 -8.34
C THR A 114 -0.29 12.79 -8.51
N ASP A 115 0.53 11.72 -8.54
CA ASP A 115 1.99 11.76 -8.73
C ASP A 115 2.77 12.60 -7.69
N GLN A 116 2.26 12.71 -6.47
CA GLN A 116 2.90 13.44 -5.35
C GLN A 116 3.61 12.53 -4.34
N SER A 117 3.62 11.22 -4.57
CA SER A 117 4.21 10.23 -3.64
C SER A 117 5.69 10.48 -3.33
N SER A 118 6.48 10.94 -4.31
CA SER A 118 7.91 11.21 -4.09
C SER A 118 8.15 12.30 -3.04
N GLN A 119 7.32 13.35 -3.03
CA GLN A 119 7.40 14.42 -2.03
C GLN A 119 6.91 13.93 -0.67
N LEU A 120 5.78 13.22 -0.64
CA LEU A 120 5.22 12.64 0.59
C LEU A 120 6.22 11.71 1.29
N LEU A 121 6.86 10.80 0.55
CA LEU A 121 7.85 9.87 1.07
C LEU A 121 9.14 10.56 1.52
N LYS A 122 9.48 11.71 0.93
CA LYS A 122 10.60 12.54 1.43
C LYS A 122 10.30 13.06 2.83
N ILE A 123 9.07 13.53 3.09
CA ILE A 123 8.64 13.98 4.43
C ILE A 123 8.70 12.81 5.42
N ALA A 124 8.14 11.65 5.06
CA ALA A 124 8.18 10.45 5.91
C ALA A 124 9.62 10.05 6.28
N ARG A 125 10.56 10.12 5.32
CA ARG A 125 11.98 9.83 5.56
C ARG A 125 12.63 10.83 6.50
N LEU A 126 12.31 12.12 6.38
CA LEU A 126 12.83 13.16 7.29
C LEU A 126 12.31 12.94 8.71
N LEU A 127 11.02 12.65 8.86
CA LEU A 127 10.39 12.32 10.14
C LEU A 127 11.04 11.09 10.78
N HIS A 128 11.22 10.01 10.03
CA HIS A 128 11.86 8.81 10.55
C HIS A 128 13.33 9.02 10.94
N LYS A 129 14.06 9.88 10.22
CA LYS A 129 15.43 10.25 10.61
C LYS A 129 15.46 11.05 11.93
N ALA A 130 14.42 11.82 12.21
CA ALA A 130 14.29 12.56 13.46
C ALA A 130 13.78 11.67 14.61
N HIS A 131 12.87 10.74 14.30
CA HIS A 131 12.18 9.86 15.23
C HIS A 131 12.24 8.40 14.76
N PRO A 132 13.38 7.70 14.94
CA PRO A 132 13.56 6.33 14.46
C PRO A 132 12.58 5.33 15.09
N GLU A 133 12.15 5.61 16.32
CA GLU A 133 11.21 4.77 17.09
C GLU A 133 9.76 4.92 16.62
N THR A 134 9.43 5.95 15.83
CA THR A 134 8.05 6.12 15.33
C THR A 134 7.80 5.18 14.14
N PRO A 135 6.76 4.33 14.21
CA PRO A 135 6.52 3.30 13.22
C PRO A 135 6.10 3.87 11.86
N ILE A 136 6.66 3.29 10.79
CA ILE A 136 6.25 3.57 9.40
C ILE A 136 5.38 2.42 8.91
N ALA A 137 4.18 2.76 8.42
CA ALA A 137 3.26 1.79 7.86
C ALA A 137 3.85 1.02 6.66
N PRO A 138 3.62 -0.31 6.58
CA PRO A 138 4.05 -1.13 5.44
C PRO A 138 3.57 -0.60 4.08
N GLN A 139 2.38 0.02 4.03
CA GLN A 139 1.88 0.70 2.83
C GLN A 139 2.89 1.74 2.27
N LEU A 140 3.53 2.53 3.13
CA LEU A 140 4.49 3.56 2.73
C LEU A 140 5.83 2.95 2.28
N VAL A 141 6.24 1.84 2.90
CA VAL A 141 7.43 1.08 2.50
C VAL A 141 7.23 0.50 1.10
N ILE A 142 6.08 -0.12 0.84
CA ILE A 142 5.72 -0.64 -0.49
C ILE A 142 5.54 0.50 -1.51
N ARG A 143 5.00 1.65 -1.09
CA ARG A 143 4.95 2.86 -1.93
C ARG A 143 6.34 3.28 -2.40
N GLN A 144 7.33 3.24 -1.51
CA GLN A 144 8.70 3.60 -1.86
C GLN A 144 9.26 2.68 -2.96
N SER A 145 8.95 1.38 -2.91
CA SER A 145 9.27 0.44 -3.99
C SER A 145 8.58 0.79 -5.30
N ARG A 146 7.29 1.16 -5.28
CA ARG A 146 6.55 1.58 -6.49
C ARG A 146 7.14 2.84 -7.12
N VAL A 147 7.52 3.83 -6.31
CA VAL A 147 8.20 5.05 -6.79
C VAL A 147 9.56 4.71 -7.42
N TYR A 148 10.33 3.80 -6.81
CA TYR A 148 11.59 3.35 -7.39
C TYR A 148 11.41 2.58 -8.70
N LEU A 149 10.39 1.74 -8.76
CA LEU A 149 10.02 1.02 -9.98
C LEU A 149 9.64 2.00 -11.11
N ASN A 150 8.85 3.04 -10.82
CA ASN A 150 8.45 4.03 -11.82
C ASN A 150 9.61 4.95 -12.26
N SER A 151 10.63 5.13 -11.42
CA SER A 151 11.82 5.94 -11.72
C SER A 151 13.02 5.12 -12.21
N GLY A 152 12.84 3.84 -12.54
CA GLY A 152 13.90 2.96 -13.06
C GLY A 152 14.93 2.47 -12.04
N LYS A 153 14.72 2.74 -10.74
CA LYS A 153 15.61 2.29 -9.64
C LYS A 153 15.28 0.86 -9.22
N LEU A 154 15.32 -0.08 -10.17
CA LEU A 154 14.79 -1.43 -10.02
C LEU A 154 15.46 -2.23 -8.90
N GLN A 155 16.79 -2.17 -8.77
CA GLN A 155 17.51 -2.85 -7.68
C GLN A 155 17.06 -2.40 -6.29
N ARG A 156 16.77 -1.10 -6.11
CA ARG A 156 16.29 -0.57 -4.82
C ARG A 156 14.86 -0.99 -4.53
N ALA A 157 14.00 -1.03 -5.56
CA ALA A 157 12.66 -1.55 -5.42
C ALA A 157 12.67 -3.04 -5.03
N GLU A 158 13.50 -3.83 -5.72
CA GLU A 158 13.66 -5.27 -5.48
C GLU A 158 14.20 -5.57 -4.08
N PHE A 159 15.17 -4.79 -3.60
CA PHE A 159 15.72 -4.96 -2.24
C PHE A 159 14.63 -4.79 -1.17
N ILE A 160 13.82 -3.72 -1.26
CA ILE A 160 12.75 -3.47 -0.30
C ILE A 160 11.71 -4.61 -0.35
N LEU A 161 11.28 -5.01 -1.54
CA LEU A 161 10.26 -6.05 -1.70
C LEU A 161 10.79 -7.42 -1.22
N SER A 162 12.03 -7.76 -1.56
CA SER A 162 12.66 -9.01 -1.10
C SER A 162 12.79 -9.05 0.42
N SER A 163 13.19 -7.94 1.04
CA SER A 163 13.27 -7.85 2.50
C SER A 163 11.91 -8.05 3.16
N LEU A 164 10.85 -7.43 2.63
CA LEU A 164 9.49 -7.64 3.14
C LEU A 164 9.03 -9.09 2.95
N ILE A 165 9.34 -9.71 1.81
CA ILE A 165 8.94 -11.09 1.53
C ILE A 165 9.66 -12.09 2.45
N GLN A 166 10.99 -11.92 2.62
CA GLN A 166 11.83 -12.80 3.42
C GLN A 166 11.56 -12.67 4.93
N ASN A 167 11.17 -11.48 5.39
CA ASN A 167 10.88 -11.20 6.80
C ASN A 167 9.38 -11.29 7.13
N CYS A 168 8.61 -12.08 6.36
CA CYS A 168 7.17 -12.29 6.58
C CYS A 168 6.37 -10.99 6.74
N GLY A 169 6.64 -10.00 5.89
CA GLY A 169 5.99 -8.69 5.89
C GLY A 169 6.53 -7.70 6.91
N THR A 170 7.37 -8.12 7.87
CA THR A 170 7.84 -7.29 8.98
C THR A 170 8.69 -6.10 8.52
N THR A 171 8.45 -4.92 9.09
CA THR A 171 9.22 -3.69 8.78
C THR A 171 9.32 -2.76 9.99
N GLY A 172 10.53 -2.29 10.29
CA GLY A 172 10.79 -1.32 11.36
C GLY A 172 10.21 -1.76 12.70
N CYS A 173 9.64 -0.80 13.44
CA CYS A 173 8.90 -1.01 14.69
C CYS A 173 7.37 -1.14 14.49
N TRP A 174 6.90 -1.41 13.26
CA TRP A 174 5.46 -1.59 13.02
C TRP A 174 4.94 -2.84 13.71
N THR A 175 3.91 -2.69 14.54
CA THR A 175 3.28 -3.81 15.26
C THR A 175 1.99 -4.22 14.55
N TYR A 176 1.89 -5.50 14.20
CA TYR A 176 0.71 -6.06 13.54
C TYR A 176 -0.32 -6.50 14.57
N ARG A 177 -1.60 -6.28 14.27
CA ARG A 177 -2.71 -6.75 15.12
C ARG A 177 -3.00 -8.22 14.93
N SER A 178 -2.65 -8.76 13.77
CA SER A 178 -2.89 -10.15 13.42
C SER A 178 -1.82 -10.72 12.48
N GLU A 179 -1.70 -12.05 12.46
CA GLU A 179 -0.89 -12.74 11.46
C GLU A 179 -1.39 -12.54 10.03
N SER A 180 -2.70 -12.40 9.86
CA SER A 180 -3.30 -12.09 8.57
C SER A 180 -2.84 -10.75 8.00
N ASP A 181 -2.58 -9.76 8.84
CA ASP A 181 -2.03 -8.47 8.39
C ASP A 181 -0.61 -8.63 7.84
N ARG A 182 0.21 -9.47 8.48
CA ARG A 182 1.56 -9.81 7.99
C ARG A 182 1.50 -10.55 6.66
N ALA A 183 0.63 -11.55 6.58
CA ALA A 183 0.38 -12.31 5.35
C ALA A 183 -0.11 -11.39 4.21
N LEU A 184 -0.98 -10.42 4.50
CA LEU A 184 -1.45 -9.43 3.53
C LEU A 184 -0.30 -8.56 3.02
N VAL A 185 0.57 -8.05 3.91
CA VAL A 185 1.76 -7.27 3.49
C VAL A 185 2.69 -8.11 2.62
N GLN A 186 2.90 -9.38 2.98
CA GLN A 186 3.71 -10.29 2.19
C GLN A 186 3.10 -10.52 0.81
N ALA A 187 1.80 -10.81 0.72
CA ALA A 187 1.08 -11.01 -0.53
C ALA A 187 1.17 -9.78 -1.45
N VAL A 188 0.97 -8.58 -0.92
CA VAL A 188 1.13 -7.32 -1.68
C VAL A 188 2.57 -7.12 -2.13
N SER A 189 3.56 -7.48 -1.30
CA SER A 189 4.97 -7.37 -1.67
C SER A 189 5.33 -8.33 -2.81
N VAL A 190 4.84 -9.57 -2.76
CA VAL A 190 4.97 -10.57 -3.83
C VAL A 190 4.30 -10.06 -5.12
N GLN A 191 3.10 -9.49 -5.02
CA GLN A 191 2.38 -8.93 -6.17
C GLN A 191 3.19 -7.82 -6.86
N VAL A 192 3.67 -6.83 -6.09
CA VAL A 192 4.43 -5.69 -6.62
C VAL A 192 5.77 -6.16 -7.21
N ARG A 193 6.38 -7.19 -6.63
CA ARG A 193 7.58 -7.84 -7.20
C ARG A 193 7.27 -8.52 -8.54
N GLY A 194 6.12 -9.18 -8.67
CA GLY A 194 5.64 -9.71 -9.95
C GLY A 194 5.52 -8.61 -11.02
N THR A 195 4.96 -7.45 -10.68
CA THR A 195 4.91 -6.29 -11.59
C THR A 195 6.29 -5.76 -11.96
N LEU A 196 7.26 -5.81 -11.04
CA LEU A 196 8.65 -5.45 -11.32
C LEU A 196 9.25 -6.39 -12.37
N LEU A 197 9.10 -7.71 -12.19
CA LEU A 197 9.60 -8.70 -13.14
C LEU A 197 8.92 -8.60 -14.51
N GLN A 198 7.62 -8.28 -14.53
CA GLN A 198 6.88 -8.00 -15.76
C GLN A 198 7.52 -6.84 -16.54
N LYS A 199 7.84 -5.72 -15.86
CA LYS A 199 8.53 -4.58 -16.48
C LYS A 199 9.94 -4.92 -17.00
N LEU A 200 10.56 -5.96 -16.48
CA LEU A 200 11.86 -6.47 -16.94
C LEU A 200 11.74 -7.47 -18.11
N GLY A 201 10.53 -7.84 -18.52
CA GLY A 201 10.30 -8.88 -19.53
C GLY A 201 10.51 -10.31 -19.01
N LEU A 202 10.60 -10.50 -17.69
CA LEU A 202 10.68 -11.81 -17.04
C LEU A 202 9.26 -12.36 -16.82
N TRP A 203 8.57 -12.63 -17.92
CA TRP A 203 7.12 -12.89 -17.94
C TRP A 203 6.73 -14.14 -17.15
N ARG A 204 7.55 -15.19 -17.20
CA ARG A 204 7.28 -16.47 -16.52
C ARG A 204 7.36 -16.30 -15.01
N GLU A 205 8.45 -15.73 -14.52
CA GLU A 205 8.68 -15.47 -13.11
C GLU A 205 7.67 -14.43 -12.58
N ALA A 206 7.32 -13.43 -13.38
CA ALA A 206 6.27 -12.48 -13.07
C ALA A 206 4.93 -13.20 -12.85
N ALA A 207 4.54 -14.09 -13.76
CA ALA A 207 3.30 -14.86 -13.64
C ALA A 207 3.29 -15.75 -12.38
N GLU A 208 4.40 -16.43 -12.08
CA GLU A 208 4.53 -17.26 -10.88
C GLU A 208 4.33 -16.42 -9.61
N LEU A 209 4.95 -15.23 -9.51
CA LEU A 209 4.75 -14.33 -8.37
C LEU A 209 3.33 -13.77 -8.29
N ILE A 210 2.73 -13.40 -9.42
CA ILE A 210 1.35 -12.94 -9.44
C ILE A 210 0.39 -14.03 -8.96
N CYS A 211 0.57 -15.29 -9.39
CA CYS A 211 -0.19 -16.43 -8.89
C CYS A 211 0.05 -16.68 -7.39
N ALA A 212 1.29 -16.61 -6.92
CA ALA A 212 1.62 -16.77 -5.50
C ALA A 212 0.94 -15.68 -4.64
N SER A 213 0.87 -14.44 -5.15
CA SER A 213 0.16 -13.35 -4.46
C SER A 213 -1.34 -13.64 -4.32
N LEU A 214 -1.97 -14.21 -5.36
CA LEU A 214 -3.38 -14.61 -5.31
C LEU A 214 -3.64 -15.65 -4.22
N VAL A 215 -2.80 -16.69 -4.14
CA VAL A 215 -2.89 -17.69 -3.06
C VAL A 215 -2.82 -17.01 -1.69
N GLY A 216 -1.89 -16.05 -1.53
CA GLY A 216 -1.77 -15.26 -0.30
C GLY A 216 -3.05 -14.46 0.04
N TYR A 217 -3.68 -13.83 -0.96
CA TYR A 217 -4.93 -13.09 -0.74
C TYR A 217 -6.12 -14.00 -0.37
N TYR A 218 -6.20 -15.18 -0.96
CA TYR A 218 -7.26 -16.16 -0.65
C TYR A 218 -7.07 -16.85 0.70
N ALA A 219 -5.84 -16.88 1.24
CA ALA A 219 -5.54 -17.43 2.55
C ALA A 219 -5.92 -16.50 3.72
N LEU A 220 -6.32 -15.25 3.45
CA LEU A 220 -6.76 -14.31 4.48
C LEU A 220 -8.12 -14.73 5.07
N PRO A 221 -8.39 -14.49 6.37
CA PRO A 221 -9.67 -14.80 7.01
C PRO A 221 -10.86 -14.19 6.28
N GLN A 222 -10.67 -12.99 5.72
CA GLN A 222 -11.59 -12.35 4.79
C GLN A 222 -10.78 -12.02 3.52
N PRO A 223 -11.07 -12.68 2.37
CA PRO A 223 -10.31 -12.48 1.15
C PRO A 223 -10.34 -11.01 0.71
N ASP A 224 -9.18 -10.46 0.33
CA ASP A 224 -9.10 -9.10 -0.20
C ASP A 224 -9.75 -9.03 -1.59
N ARG A 225 -10.99 -8.54 -1.62
CA ARG A 225 -11.78 -8.42 -2.85
C ARG A 225 -11.23 -7.38 -3.81
N LYS A 226 -10.64 -6.30 -3.28
CA LYS A 226 -10.08 -5.19 -4.07
C LYS A 226 -8.95 -5.70 -4.95
N VAL A 227 -8.04 -6.46 -4.36
CA VAL A 227 -6.86 -6.94 -5.08
C VAL A 227 -7.20 -8.11 -6.00
N THR A 228 -8.14 -8.98 -5.59
CA THR A 228 -8.64 -10.07 -6.44
C THR A 228 -9.25 -9.55 -7.76
N LEU A 229 -10.03 -8.47 -7.71
CA LEU A 229 -10.64 -7.87 -8.90
C LEU A 229 -9.60 -7.22 -9.83
N ILE A 230 -8.64 -6.47 -9.27
CA ILE A 230 -7.58 -5.81 -10.05
C ILE A 230 -6.66 -6.85 -10.72
N LEU A 231 -6.36 -7.95 -10.03
CA LEU A 231 -5.53 -9.03 -10.57
C LEU A 231 -6.23 -9.83 -11.66
N LEU A 232 -7.53 -10.11 -11.51
CA LEU A 232 -8.32 -10.70 -12.59
C LEU A 232 -8.29 -9.79 -13.82
N LEU A 233 -8.47 -8.48 -13.66
CA LEU A 233 -8.38 -7.54 -14.78
C LEU A 233 -7.00 -7.55 -15.46
N LEU A 234 -5.89 -7.49 -14.70
CA LEU A 234 -4.53 -7.55 -15.26
C LEU A 234 -4.24 -8.87 -16.00
N ILE A 235 -4.76 -9.99 -15.49
CA ILE A 235 -4.65 -11.30 -16.14
C ILE A 235 -5.49 -11.36 -17.43
N TYR A 236 -6.61 -10.63 -17.51
CA TYR A 236 -7.52 -10.63 -18.66
C TYR A 236 -7.13 -9.63 -19.75
N THR A 237 -6.43 -8.53 -19.44
CA THR A 237 -6.18 -7.43 -20.38
C THR A 237 -4.82 -7.49 -21.09
N GLU A 238 -3.83 -8.22 -20.58
CA GLU A 238 -2.54 -8.35 -21.25
C GLU A 238 -2.12 -9.82 -21.46
N SER A 239 -1.32 -9.99 -22.51
CA SER A 239 -0.70 -11.18 -23.13
C SER A 239 -0.12 -12.27 -22.20
N LEU A 240 -0.24 -12.17 -20.88
CA LEU A 240 0.25 -13.15 -19.89
C LEU A 240 -0.23 -14.58 -20.19
N TRP A 241 -1.44 -14.76 -20.71
CA TRP A 241 -1.94 -16.10 -21.00
C TRP A 241 -1.30 -16.75 -22.24
N SER A 242 -0.93 -15.99 -23.27
CA SER A 242 -0.41 -16.60 -24.51
C SER A 242 0.91 -17.33 -24.28
N ASP A 243 1.80 -16.73 -23.48
CA ASP A 243 3.12 -17.28 -23.17
C ASP A 243 3.07 -18.39 -22.11
N ILE A 244 2.19 -18.27 -21.10
CA ILE A 244 1.92 -19.35 -20.13
C ILE A 244 1.33 -20.58 -20.83
N TYR A 245 0.45 -20.39 -21.82
CA TYR A 245 -0.13 -21.48 -22.60
C TYR A 245 0.91 -22.19 -23.48
N ALA A 246 1.84 -21.42 -24.07
CA ALA A 246 2.91 -21.96 -24.90
C ALA A 246 3.89 -22.84 -24.11
N THR A 247 4.17 -22.49 -22.85
CA THR A 247 5.14 -23.19 -22.00
C THR A 247 4.56 -24.36 -21.21
N THR A 248 3.27 -24.34 -20.85
CA THR A 248 2.68 -25.38 -19.98
C THR A 248 2.18 -26.60 -20.74
N LEU A 249 1.89 -26.49 -22.04
CA LEU A 249 1.22 -27.56 -22.81
C LEU A 249 2.00 -28.09 -24.03
N HIS A 250 3.14 -27.51 -24.42
CA HIS A 250 3.86 -27.87 -25.66
C HIS A 250 2.94 -28.00 -26.90
N THR A 251 1.81 -27.28 -26.95
CA THR A 251 0.85 -27.35 -28.06
C THR A 251 0.54 -25.95 -28.58
N LYS A 252 0.57 -25.81 -29.91
CA LYS A 252 0.25 -24.56 -30.62
C LYS A 252 -1.15 -24.04 -30.26
N PRO A 253 -1.35 -22.72 -30.24
CA PRO A 253 -2.63 -22.12 -29.86
C PRO A 253 -3.69 -22.40 -30.93
N SER A 254 -4.62 -23.31 -30.64
CA SER A 254 -5.90 -23.39 -31.36
C SER A 254 -6.94 -22.52 -30.66
N LYS A 255 -7.77 -21.84 -31.46
CA LYS A 255 -8.81 -20.90 -31.05
C LYS A 255 -9.91 -21.60 -30.23
N LEU A 256 -9.61 -22.00 -29.00
CA LEU A 256 -10.60 -22.51 -28.05
C LEU A 256 -10.96 -21.38 -27.07
N LYS A 257 -12.25 -21.05 -27.05
CA LYS A 257 -12.85 -19.96 -26.28
C LYS A 257 -12.34 -19.92 -24.82
N MET A 258 -11.54 -18.89 -24.51
CA MET A 258 -11.13 -18.46 -23.16
C MET A 258 -12.35 -18.08 -22.30
N LYS A 259 -13.10 -19.05 -21.78
CA LYS A 259 -14.18 -18.76 -20.81
C LYS A 259 -14.13 -19.58 -19.52
N ILE A 260 -13.32 -20.66 -19.44
CA ILE A 260 -13.39 -21.61 -18.30
C ILE A 260 -12.00 -21.94 -17.71
N PHE A 261 -10.91 -21.42 -18.29
CA PHE A 261 -9.55 -21.80 -17.92
C PHE A 261 -9.02 -21.30 -16.56
N PRO A 262 -9.37 -20.10 -16.04
CA PRO A 262 -8.72 -19.59 -14.82
C PRO A 262 -9.07 -20.40 -13.56
N LEU A 263 -10.27 -20.98 -13.46
CA LEU A 263 -10.64 -21.83 -12.31
C LEU A 263 -9.93 -23.19 -12.31
N LYS A 264 -9.75 -23.81 -13.47
CA LYS A 264 -9.05 -25.11 -13.57
C LYS A 264 -7.55 -24.99 -13.33
N PHE A 265 -6.93 -23.87 -13.74
CA PHE A 265 -5.51 -23.62 -13.48
C PHE A 265 -5.25 -23.21 -12.02
N LEU A 266 -6.14 -22.41 -11.41
CA LEU A 266 -6.09 -22.13 -9.97
C LEU A 266 -6.25 -23.44 -9.17
N TYR A 267 -7.18 -24.31 -9.58
CA TYR A 267 -7.35 -25.64 -8.99
C TYR A 267 -6.12 -26.55 -9.17
N PHE A 268 -5.45 -26.48 -10.31
CA PHE A 268 -4.21 -27.22 -10.59
C PHE A 268 -3.01 -26.72 -9.76
N LEU A 269 -2.89 -25.40 -9.54
CA LEU A 269 -1.85 -24.83 -8.68
C LEU A 269 -2.10 -25.15 -7.20
N LEU A 270 -3.37 -25.12 -6.77
CA LEU A 270 -3.77 -25.51 -5.41
C LEU A 270 -3.59 -27.02 -5.16
N SER A 271 -3.78 -27.88 -6.18
CA SER A 271 -3.66 -29.34 -6.03
C SER A 271 -2.21 -29.86 -6.03
N LYS A 272 -1.24 -29.05 -6.46
CA LYS A 272 0.18 -29.45 -6.53
C LYS A 272 1.03 -29.07 -5.31
N ASN A 273 0.48 -28.50 -4.23
CA ASN A 273 1.26 -28.10 -3.04
C ASN A 273 2.54 -27.30 -3.37
N VAL A 274 2.50 -26.47 -4.42
CA VAL A 274 3.72 -25.80 -4.95
C VAL A 274 4.20 -24.66 -4.04
N PHE A 275 3.40 -24.24 -3.07
CA PHE A 275 3.77 -23.16 -2.15
C PHE A 275 3.42 -23.51 -0.71
N THR A 276 4.43 -23.95 0.05
CA THR A 276 4.39 -23.92 1.51
C THR A 276 4.58 -22.48 1.97
N PHE A 277 3.49 -21.79 2.31
CA PHE A 277 3.57 -20.67 3.25
C PHE A 277 3.96 -21.27 4.60
N ASN A 278 5.23 -21.16 4.97
CA ASN A 278 5.68 -21.59 6.29
C ASN A 278 5.01 -20.70 7.33
N HIS A 279 3.95 -21.20 7.94
CA HIS A 279 3.46 -20.72 9.22
C HIS A 279 4.47 -21.14 10.29
N ARG A 280 5.47 -20.29 10.53
CA ARG A 280 6.29 -20.35 11.75
C ARG A 280 6.21 -18.99 12.44
#